data_AF-A0A7S2GNX6-F1
#
_entry.id   AF-A0A7S2GNX6-F1
#
_cell.length_a   1.000
_cell.length_b   1.000
_cell.length_c   1.000
_cell.angle_alpha   90.00
_cell.angle_beta   90.00
_cell.angle_gamma   90.00
#
_symmetry.space_group_name_H-M   'P 1'
#
loop_
_entity.id
_entity.type
_entity.pdbx_description
1 polymer ?
#
loop_
_entity_poly.entity_id
_entity_poly.type
_entity_poly.pdbx_seq_one_letter_code
_entity_poly.pdbx_strand_id
1 'polypeptide(L)'
;MDAPVDGTSPLEYGISPEGFVTGGLNHLLTMLKMLKARGLGALLDIHSMPCNSACISDGLYCAHPLGFMAKGEAPIGDMERCEHAGGGVYPTTRKPREGEMEWPDVGVNAVSALAKWVSELPEDADCVTAFQLANEPALGPSSPEVYAAILAFYDRAKSEARKYMPTTPLIFSFMGPTPATQTYMREADAADRLAGGDGFFGDHHYYLNWQACCGVGPGVPAINQMPWDEIHRRACLLEAEGNAHDIDVYAKAGLQVIVGEWSLATNLDAHMDLSDVNTRTQLTQLYREQLETFSKRPEIRGTFFWTLRMGSGWDPRPTADAPEGMQLKGTSASQSMPFYPFQVWSLLEMAKEGIATPFDKSYEGTCAKNRCQGPLGSCDLLP
;
A
#
# COMPACT_ATOMS: atom_id res chain seq x y z
N MET A 1 -14.16 22.52 20.19
CA MET A 1 -13.39 22.09 19.01
C MET A 1 -12.94 23.36 18.33
N ASP A 2 -11.67 23.44 17.95
CA ASP A 2 -11.15 24.58 17.21
C ASP A 2 -11.87 24.69 15.86
N ALA A 3 -11.95 25.90 15.30
CA ALA A 3 -12.51 26.08 13.97
C ALA A 3 -11.64 25.34 12.94
N PRO A 4 -12.25 24.75 11.88
CA PRO A 4 -11.47 24.17 10.81
C PRO A 4 -10.53 25.19 10.19
N VAL A 5 -9.35 24.74 9.78
CA VAL A 5 -8.42 25.58 9.01
C VAL A 5 -9.01 25.86 7.63
N ASP A 6 -8.77 27.06 7.11
CA ASP A 6 -9.28 27.49 5.81
C ASP A 6 -8.44 26.97 4.64
N GLY A 7 -7.29 26.35 4.94
CA GLY A 7 -6.41 25.73 3.95
C GLY A 7 -5.60 26.76 3.17
N THR A 8 -5.31 27.91 3.76
CA THR A 8 -4.47 28.95 3.16
C THR A 8 -3.03 28.50 2.92
N SER A 9 -2.60 27.42 3.58
CA SER A 9 -1.30 26.77 3.35
C SER A 9 -1.41 25.24 3.46
N PRO A 10 -0.72 24.47 2.59
CA PRO A 10 -0.61 23.02 2.74
C PRO A 10 0.14 22.59 4.02
N LEU A 11 0.89 23.51 4.64
CA LEU A 11 1.65 23.28 5.87
C LEU A 11 0.91 23.73 7.13
N GLU A 12 -0.34 24.19 7.00
CA GLU A 12 -1.13 24.70 8.12
C GLU A 12 -1.51 23.59 9.11
N TYR A 13 -1.32 23.86 10.40
CA TYR A 13 -1.77 23.00 11.50
C TYR A 13 -3.16 23.41 11.99
N GLY A 14 -4.04 22.43 12.18
CA GLY A 14 -5.37 22.61 12.72
C GLY A 14 -6.26 21.40 12.38
N ILE A 15 -7.54 21.65 12.08
CA ILE A 15 -8.54 20.60 11.84
C ILE A 15 -9.15 20.77 10.45
N SER A 16 -9.23 19.71 9.65
CA SER A 16 -9.90 19.73 8.35
C SER A 16 -11.43 19.80 8.53
N PRO A 17 -12.20 20.14 7.48
CA PRO A 17 -13.66 20.15 7.57
C PRO A 17 -14.28 18.81 7.99
N GLU A 18 -13.58 17.70 7.76
CA GLU A 18 -13.94 16.31 8.14
C GLU A 18 -13.48 15.92 9.55
N GLY A 19 -12.76 16.80 10.24
CA GLY A 19 -12.26 16.54 11.59
C GLY A 19 -10.86 15.92 11.67
N PHE A 20 -10.13 15.80 10.56
CA PHE A 20 -8.74 15.31 10.59
C PHE A 20 -7.78 16.38 11.07
N VAL A 21 -6.78 16.00 11.87
CA VAL A 21 -5.68 16.92 12.21
C VAL A 21 -4.81 17.16 10.98
N THR A 22 -4.54 18.41 10.64
CA THR A 22 -3.72 18.81 9.49
C THR A 22 -2.24 19.01 9.88
N GLY A 23 -1.37 19.33 8.91
CA GLY A 23 0.06 19.54 9.12
C GLY A 23 0.95 18.34 8.80
N GLY A 24 0.37 17.24 8.28
CA GLY A 24 1.12 16.04 7.88
C GLY A 24 2.25 16.31 6.87
N LEU A 25 2.10 17.30 6.00
CA LEU A 25 3.13 17.68 5.03
C LEU A 25 4.41 18.25 5.66
N ASN A 26 4.34 18.81 6.87
CA ASN A 26 5.55 19.23 7.60
C ASN A 26 6.40 18.02 8.01
N HIS A 27 5.76 16.96 8.48
CA HIS A 27 6.42 15.70 8.83
C HIS A 27 6.95 15.00 7.58
N LEU A 28 6.18 15.01 6.49
CA LEU A 28 6.63 14.47 5.21
C LEU A 28 7.87 15.20 4.68
N LEU A 29 7.86 16.54 4.68
CA LEU A 29 9.02 17.34 4.26
C LEU A 29 10.27 17.00 5.08
N THR A 30 10.12 16.89 6.40
CA THR A 30 11.22 16.52 7.29
C THR A 30 11.77 15.13 6.94
N MET A 31 10.90 14.16 6.67
CA MET A 31 11.29 12.82 6.24
C MET A 31 12.00 12.84 4.88
N LEU A 32 11.49 13.58 3.90
CA LEU A 32 12.11 13.68 2.58
C LEU A 32 13.52 14.27 2.65
N LYS A 33 13.74 15.30 3.47
CA LYS A 33 15.09 15.84 3.74
C LYS A 33 16.02 14.78 4.32
N MET A 34 15.50 13.98 5.26
CA MET A 34 16.27 12.89 5.87
C MET A 34 16.59 11.77 4.88
N LEU A 35 15.68 11.44 3.96
CA LEU A 35 15.89 10.44 2.91
C LEU A 35 16.91 10.95 1.88
N LYS A 36 16.74 12.18 1.38
CA LYS A 36 17.68 12.82 0.45
C LYS A 36 19.10 12.88 1.02
N ALA A 37 19.26 13.30 2.27
CA ALA A 37 20.56 13.36 2.95
C ALA A 37 21.24 11.98 3.08
N ARG A 38 20.48 10.88 2.98
CA ARG A 38 20.97 9.50 2.99
C ARG A 38 21.09 8.89 1.59
N GLY A 39 20.81 9.65 0.53
CA GLY A 39 20.81 9.17 -0.85
C GLY A 39 19.66 8.21 -1.17
N LEU A 40 18.55 8.29 -0.45
CA LEU A 40 17.37 7.44 -0.64
C LEU A 40 16.29 8.20 -1.44
N GLY A 41 15.64 7.48 -2.37
CA GLY A 41 14.45 7.95 -3.08
C GLY A 41 13.16 7.59 -2.32
N ALA A 42 12.08 8.31 -2.61
CA ALA A 42 10.76 8.08 -2.04
C ALA A 42 9.73 7.80 -3.15
N LEU A 43 8.97 6.73 -2.98
CA LEU A 43 7.66 6.57 -3.61
C LEU A 43 6.65 7.22 -2.66
N LEU A 44 5.91 8.22 -3.15
CA LEU A 44 4.83 8.82 -2.37
C LEU A 44 3.50 8.19 -2.75
N ASP A 45 2.81 7.64 -1.74
CA ASP A 45 1.53 6.96 -1.88
C ASP A 45 0.40 7.79 -1.24
N ILE A 46 -0.67 8.01 -2.02
CA ILE A 46 -1.92 8.54 -1.49
C ILE A 46 -2.74 7.36 -0.96
N HIS A 47 -2.45 7.04 0.30
CA HIS A 47 -2.96 5.84 0.95
C HIS A 47 -4.47 5.85 1.20
N SER A 48 -5.07 7.04 1.33
CA SER A 48 -6.47 7.20 1.69
C SER A 48 -7.13 8.32 0.89
N MET A 49 -8.10 7.94 0.07
CA MET A 49 -9.08 8.83 -0.54
C MET A 49 -10.28 9.07 0.39
N PRO A 50 -11.13 10.07 0.12
CA PRO A 50 -12.38 10.25 0.85
C PRO A 50 -13.20 8.94 0.86
N CYS A 51 -13.25 8.27 2.01
CA CYS A 51 -13.78 6.91 2.12
C CYS A 51 -13.23 6.00 1.01
N ASN A 52 -11.94 5.67 1.04
CA ASN A 52 -11.27 4.94 -0.04
C ASN A 52 -11.90 3.56 -0.29
N SER A 53 -12.31 2.86 0.77
CA SER A 53 -12.93 1.53 0.69
C SER A 53 -14.25 1.44 1.45
N ALA A 54 -15.13 0.57 0.97
CA ALA A 54 -16.36 0.24 1.68
C ALA A 54 -16.07 -0.77 2.78
N CYS A 55 -16.39 -0.42 4.03
CA CYS A 55 -16.32 -1.34 5.16
C CYS A 55 -14.95 -1.93 5.47
N ILE A 56 -13.90 -1.25 5.01
CA ILE A 56 -12.51 -1.54 5.34
C ILE A 56 -11.87 -0.20 5.72
N SER A 57 -11.08 -0.18 6.78
CA SER A 57 -10.46 1.06 7.24
C SER A 57 -9.04 1.19 6.73
N ASP A 58 -8.89 2.05 5.74
CA ASP A 58 -7.67 2.68 5.25
C ASP A 58 -7.63 4.16 5.63
N GLY A 59 -8.40 4.55 6.65
CA GLY A 59 -8.50 5.91 7.19
C GLY A 59 -9.83 6.13 7.92
N LEU A 60 -10.94 5.74 7.29
CA LEU A 60 -12.29 5.76 7.85
C LEU A 60 -13.05 4.47 7.51
N TYR A 61 -13.83 3.95 8.46
CA TYR A 61 -14.80 2.86 8.18
C TYR A 61 -16.08 3.42 7.55
N CYS A 62 -16.07 3.69 6.24
CA CYS A 62 -17.24 4.22 5.53
C CYS A 62 -18.07 3.11 4.86
N ALA A 63 -19.38 3.32 4.73
CA ALA A 63 -20.30 2.39 4.07
C ALA A 63 -20.03 2.24 2.57
N HIS A 64 -19.51 3.29 1.93
CA HIS A 64 -19.32 3.37 0.49
C HIS A 64 -17.94 3.96 0.14
N PRO A 65 -17.36 3.60 -1.02
CA PRO A 65 -16.06 4.08 -1.43
C PRO A 65 -16.19 5.47 -2.10
N LEU A 66 -16.51 6.51 -1.33
CA LEU A 66 -16.99 7.81 -1.87
C LEU A 66 -16.05 8.48 -2.87
N GLY A 67 -14.73 8.28 -2.76
CA GLY A 67 -13.73 8.78 -3.70
C GLY A 67 -13.81 8.15 -5.10
N PHE A 68 -14.52 7.02 -5.23
CA PHE A 68 -14.63 6.21 -6.45
C PHE A 68 -16.08 5.92 -6.82
N MET A 69 -16.96 6.92 -6.66
CA MET A 69 -18.35 6.85 -7.11
C MET A 69 -18.52 7.58 -8.44
N ALA A 70 -19.57 7.24 -9.21
CA ALA A 70 -19.82 7.95 -10.47
C ALA A 70 -20.30 9.38 -10.20
N LYS A 71 -20.21 10.22 -11.25
CA LYS A 71 -20.64 11.61 -11.18
C LYS A 71 -22.11 11.71 -10.75
N GLY A 72 -22.37 12.51 -9.72
CA GLY A 72 -23.70 12.73 -9.14
C GLY A 72 -24.08 11.76 -8.03
N GLU A 73 -23.27 10.74 -7.75
CA GLU A 73 -23.59 9.69 -6.77
C GLU A 73 -23.04 9.98 -5.37
N ALA A 74 -22.01 10.81 -5.25
CA ALA A 74 -21.36 11.12 -3.97
C ALA A 74 -21.20 12.64 -3.75
N PRO A 75 -22.30 13.41 -3.66
CA PRO A 75 -22.23 14.83 -3.32
C PRO A 75 -21.54 15.04 -1.96
N ILE A 76 -20.82 16.16 -1.80
CA ILE A 76 -20.21 16.50 -0.52
C ILE A 76 -21.30 16.63 0.57
N GLY A 77 -21.13 15.85 1.63
CA GLY A 77 -22.03 15.75 2.77
C GLY A 77 -21.52 14.74 3.79
N ASP A 78 -22.27 14.55 4.89
CA ASP A 78 -21.88 13.60 5.94
C ASP A 78 -21.61 12.21 5.37
N MET A 79 -20.56 11.55 5.87
CA MET A 79 -20.08 10.28 5.33
C MET A 79 -20.66 9.12 6.15
N GLU A 80 -21.43 8.26 5.52
CA GLU A 80 -22.05 7.12 6.20
C GLU A 80 -21.00 6.11 6.69
N ARG A 81 -21.18 5.61 7.92
CA ARG A 81 -20.30 4.64 8.57
C ARG A 81 -20.81 3.23 8.33
N CYS A 82 -19.90 2.26 8.31
CA CYS A 82 -20.33 0.87 8.31
C CYS A 82 -21.03 0.46 9.60
N GLU A 83 -22.11 -0.29 9.47
CA GLU A 83 -22.92 -0.79 10.59
C GLU A 83 -22.09 -1.58 11.62
N HIS A 84 -21.23 -2.49 11.15
CA HIS A 84 -20.37 -3.28 12.04
C HIS A 84 -19.27 -2.45 12.72
N ALA A 85 -19.00 -1.24 12.22
CA ALA A 85 -18.07 -0.27 12.82
C ALA A 85 -18.79 0.77 13.70
N GLY A 86 -20.03 0.47 14.11
CA GLY A 86 -20.83 1.29 15.03
C GLY A 86 -21.90 2.15 14.37
N GLY A 87 -22.06 2.09 13.05
CA GLY A 87 -23.10 2.78 12.28
C GLY A 87 -23.06 4.32 12.39
N GLY A 88 -24.08 4.97 11.84
CA GLY A 88 -24.22 6.43 11.85
C GLY A 88 -23.40 7.15 10.78
N VAL A 89 -22.90 8.35 11.08
CA VAL A 89 -22.16 9.18 10.12
C VAL A 89 -20.89 9.78 10.73
N TYR A 90 -19.88 10.03 9.89
CA TYR A 90 -18.83 11.02 10.15
C TYR A 90 -19.33 12.38 9.67
N PRO A 91 -19.62 13.33 10.58
CA PRO A 91 -20.10 14.64 10.17
C PRO A 91 -19.01 15.43 9.44
N THR A 92 -19.39 16.22 8.43
CA THR A 92 -18.46 17.14 7.77
C THR A 92 -19.01 18.56 7.74
N THR A 93 -18.10 19.52 7.87
CA THR A 93 -18.40 20.94 7.65
C THR A 93 -18.09 21.38 6.22
N ARG A 94 -17.48 20.50 5.39
CA ARG A 94 -17.13 20.82 4.00
C ARG A 94 -18.38 21.27 3.25
N LYS A 95 -18.22 22.31 2.43
CA LYS A 95 -19.27 22.78 1.53
C LYS A 95 -18.78 22.63 0.09
N PRO A 96 -19.67 22.22 -0.84
CA PRO A 96 -19.37 22.25 -2.26
C PRO A 96 -18.88 23.63 -2.69
N ARG A 97 -17.91 23.66 -3.60
CA ARG A 97 -17.38 24.87 -4.24
C ARG A 97 -17.11 24.61 -5.71
N GLU A 98 -16.91 25.68 -6.49
CA GLU A 98 -16.60 25.54 -7.91
C GLU A 98 -15.35 24.65 -8.10
N GLY A 99 -15.47 23.61 -8.95
CA GLY A 99 -14.42 22.61 -9.16
C GLY A 99 -14.30 21.52 -8.09
N GLU A 100 -15.15 21.53 -7.07
CA GLU A 100 -15.17 20.54 -5.99
C GLU A 100 -16.60 20.39 -5.45
N MET A 101 -17.43 19.63 -6.16
CA MET A 101 -18.85 19.47 -5.82
C MET A 101 -19.15 18.13 -5.15
N GLU A 102 -18.32 17.12 -5.42
CA GLU A 102 -18.50 15.74 -5.02
C GLU A 102 -17.23 15.18 -4.37
N TRP A 103 -17.34 14.09 -3.61
CA TRP A 103 -16.20 13.44 -2.97
C TRP A 103 -15.11 12.94 -3.94
N PRO A 104 -15.42 12.44 -5.15
CA PRO A 104 -14.40 12.14 -6.16
C PRO A 104 -13.61 13.37 -6.60
N ASP A 105 -14.23 14.56 -6.61
CA ASP A 105 -13.51 15.81 -6.94
C ASP A 105 -12.50 16.15 -5.84
N VAL A 106 -12.86 15.95 -4.57
CA VAL A 106 -11.95 16.15 -3.44
C VAL A 106 -10.72 15.24 -3.58
N GLY A 107 -10.91 13.96 -3.94
CA GLY A 107 -9.81 13.03 -4.19
C GLY A 107 -8.89 13.47 -5.33
N VAL A 108 -9.45 13.82 -6.49
CA VAL A 108 -8.67 14.30 -7.65
C VAL A 108 -7.93 15.61 -7.34
N ASN A 109 -8.58 16.53 -6.62
CA ASN A 109 -7.96 17.79 -6.22
C ASN A 109 -6.82 17.56 -5.22
N ALA A 110 -6.93 16.57 -4.33
CA ALA A 110 -5.86 16.17 -3.43
C ALA A 110 -4.64 15.64 -4.19
N VAL A 111 -4.84 14.81 -5.23
CA VAL A 111 -3.77 14.36 -6.14
C VAL A 111 -3.07 15.57 -6.79
N SER A 112 -3.83 16.49 -7.36
CA SER A 112 -3.31 17.71 -8.02
C SER A 112 -2.49 18.56 -7.05
N ALA A 113 -3.03 18.81 -5.85
CA ALA A 113 -2.40 19.63 -4.83
C ALA A 113 -1.11 19.00 -4.30
N LEU A 114 -1.10 17.69 -4.05
CA LEU A 114 0.10 16.99 -3.60
C LEU A 114 1.15 16.94 -4.71
N ALA A 115 0.76 16.69 -5.96
CA ALA A 115 1.68 16.69 -7.10
C ALA A 115 2.35 18.05 -7.29
N LYS A 116 1.58 19.14 -7.17
CA LYS A 116 2.11 20.51 -7.19
C LYS A 116 3.07 20.76 -6.03
N TRP A 117 2.70 20.37 -4.81
CA TRP A 117 3.55 20.55 -3.63
C TRP A 117 4.90 19.83 -3.80
N VAL A 118 4.89 18.62 -4.36
CA VAL A 118 6.12 17.87 -4.66
C VAL A 118 6.97 18.58 -5.72
N SER A 119 6.37 19.14 -6.78
CA SER A 119 7.14 19.85 -7.80
C SER A 119 7.75 21.18 -7.30
N GLU A 120 7.32 21.66 -6.14
CA GLU A 120 7.79 22.87 -5.47
C GLU A 120 8.73 22.56 -4.29
N LEU A 121 9.13 21.30 -4.09
CA LEU A 121 10.04 20.91 -3.01
C LEU A 121 11.39 21.63 -3.13
N PRO A 122 12.00 22.01 -1.98
CA PRO A 122 13.37 22.50 -1.99
C PRO A 122 14.35 21.40 -2.39
N GLU A 123 15.50 21.79 -2.94
CA GLU A 123 16.55 20.86 -3.42
C GLU A 123 16.99 19.85 -2.34
N ASP A 124 17.00 20.26 -1.08
CA ASP A 124 17.38 19.42 0.05
C ASP A 124 16.33 18.35 0.41
N ALA A 125 15.14 18.40 -0.19
CA ALA A 125 14.03 17.45 -0.03
C ALA A 125 13.60 16.77 -1.34
N ASP A 126 14.17 17.17 -2.48
CA ASP A 126 13.81 16.64 -3.80
C ASP A 126 14.35 15.21 -4.00
N CYS A 127 13.64 14.23 -3.44
CA CYS A 127 13.95 12.80 -3.56
C CYS A 127 12.74 11.94 -3.95
N VAL A 128 11.64 12.54 -4.41
CA VAL A 128 10.46 11.79 -4.85
C VAL A 128 10.73 11.19 -6.23
N THR A 129 10.78 9.87 -6.32
CA THR A 129 11.12 9.13 -7.55
C THR A 129 9.92 8.50 -8.23
N ALA A 130 8.80 8.36 -7.53
CA ALA A 130 7.55 7.86 -8.08
C ALA A 130 6.34 8.37 -7.26
N PHE A 131 5.17 8.42 -7.89
CA PHE A 131 3.96 8.95 -7.28
C PHE A 131 2.75 8.04 -7.54
N GLN A 132 2.20 7.45 -6.48
CA GLN A 132 1.04 6.58 -6.53
C GLN A 132 -0.24 7.37 -6.31
N LEU A 133 -1.14 7.26 -7.30
CA LEU A 133 -2.30 8.14 -7.38
C LEU A 133 -3.41 7.76 -6.39
N ALA A 134 -3.50 6.49 -6.03
CA ALA A 134 -4.41 5.94 -5.03
C ALA A 134 -3.91 4.56 -4.59
N ASN A 135 -4.00 4.27 -3.29
CA ASN A 135 -3.77 2.94 -2.75
C ASN A 135 -5.05 2.10 -2.76
N GLU A 136 -4.97 0.86 -3.25
CA GLU A 136 -6.04 -0.15 -3.18
C GLU A 136 -7.46 0.42 -3.35
N PRO A 137 -7.77 1.13 -4.45
CA PRO A 137 -9.03 1.86 -4.58
C PRO A 137 -10.23 0.93 -4.48
N ALA A 138 -11.18 1.26 -3.58
CA ALA A 138 -12.36 0.45 -3.28
C ALA A 138 -12.04 -1.02 -2.94
N LEU A 139 -11.06 -1.24 -2.07
CA LEU A 139 -10.66 -2.56 -1.57
C LEU A 139 -11.89 -3.40 -1.19
N GLY A 140 -11.96 -4.62 -1.74
CA GLY A 140 -13.08 -5.56 -1.57
C GLY A 140 -13.84 -5.87 -2.85
N PRO A 141 -14.94 -6.65 -2.79
CA PRO A 141 -15.78 -6.94 -3.95
C PRO A 141 -16.37 -5.65 -4.53
N SER A 142 -15.85 -5.23 -5.69
CA SER A 142 -16.31 -4.03 -6.40
C SER A 142 -17.27 -4.39 -7.53
N SER A 143 -18.35 -3.62 -7.67
CA SER A 143 -19.28 -3.78 -8.79
C SER A 143 -18.66 -3.25 -10.10
N PRO A 144 -19.15 -3.66 -11.28
CA PRO A 144 -18.69 -3.10 -12.55
C PRO A 144 -18.75 -1.56 -12.62
N GLU A 145 -19.75 -0.96 -11.97
CA GLU A 145 -19.93 0.49 -11.90
C GLU A 145 -18.84 1.16 -11.07
N VAL A 146 -18.50 0.61 -9.90
CA VAL A 146 -17.38 1.09 -9.07
C VAL A 146 -16.06 0.96 -9.82
N TYR A 147 -15.83 -0.15 -10.52
CA TYR A 147 -14.63 -0.31 -11.36
C TYR A 147 -14.55 0.75 -12.46
N ALA A 148 -15.65 1.05 -13.15
CA ALA A 148 -15.67 2.11 -14.15
C ALA A 148 -15.38 3.49 -13.53
N ALA A 149 -15.88 3.75 -12.32
CA ALA A 149 -15.60 4.97 -11.58
C ALA A 149 -14.12 5.07 -11.13
N ILE A 150 -13.48 3.97 -10.74
CA ILE A 150 -12.03 3.92 -10.46
C ILE A 150 -11.22 4.30 -11.70
N LEU A 151 -11.56 3.74 -12.87
CA LEU A 151 -10.86 4.10 -14.12
C LEU A 151 -11.06 5.58 -14.48
N ALA A 152 -12.28 6.10 -14.31
CA ALA A 152 -12.57 7.51 -14.52
C ALA A 152 -11.81 8.43 -13.52
N PHE A 153 -11.66 8.00 -12.26
CA PHE A 153 -10.81 8.66 -11.28
C PHE A 153 -9.36 8.70 -11.78
N TYR A 154 -8.79 7.56 -12.19
CA TYR A 154 -7.40 7.49 -12.66
C TYR A 154 -7.15 8.38 -13.88
N ASP A 155 -8.08 8.46 -14.84
CA ASP A 155 -7.93 9.37 -15.98
C ASP A 155 -7.84 10.84 -15.55
N ARG A 156 -8.70 11.26 -14.61
CA ARG A 156 -8.67 12.62 -14.05
C ARG A 156 -7.41 12.86 -13.22
N ALA A 157 -7.10 11.96 -12.30
CA ALA A 157 -5.96 12.06 -11.39
C ALA A 157 -4.61 12.11 -12.15
N LYS A 158 -4.44 11.27 -13.17
CA LYS A 158 -3.30 11.28 -14.09
C LYS A 158 -3.15 12.64 -14.78
N SER A 159 -4.24 13.15 -15.35
CA SER A 159 -4.25 14.44 -16.05
C SER A 159 -3.83 15.58 -15.12
N GLU A 160 -4.32 15.58 -13.88
CA GLU A 160 -3.95 16.56 -12.87
C GLU A 160 -2.49 16.44 -12.42
N ALA A 161 -2.03 15.23 -12.10
CA ALA A 161 -0.65 14.99 -11.66
C ALA A 161 0.37 15.40 -12.73
N ARG A 162 0.10 15.08 -14.01
CA ARG A 162 1.01 15.40 -15.14
C ARG A 162 1.23 16.89 -15.38
N LYS A 163 0.39 17.78 -14.86
CA LYS A 163 0.63 19.23 -14.91
C LYS A 163 1.88 19.66 -14.14
N TYR A 164 2.24 18.90 -13.10
CA TYR A 164 3.34 19.22 -12.18
C TYR A 164 4.46 18.18 -12.21
N MET A 165 4.14 16.95 -12.59
CA MET A 165 5.05 15.81 -12.65
C MET A 165 5.12 15.27 -14.08
N PRO A 166 5.70 16.01 -15.05
CA PRO A 166 5.64 15.62 -16.46
C PRO A 166 6.36 14.30 -16.75
N THR A 167 7.46 14.01 -16.05
CA THR A 167 8.26 12.80 -16.29
C THR A 167 8.20 11.80 -15.14
N THR A 168 7.95 12.22 -13.89
CA THR A 168 7.95 11.31 -12.73
C THR A 168 7.05 10.09 -12.96
N PRO A 169 7.54 8.86 -12.80
CA PRO A 169 6.69 7.69 -12.94
C PRO A 169 5.47 7.74 -12.03
N LEU A 170 4.30 7.49 -12.61
CA LEU A 170 3.05 7.41 -11.89
C LEU A 170 2.67 5.95 -11.65
N ILE A 171 2.02 5.66 -10.54
CA ILE A 171 1.71 4.29 -10.13
C ILE A 171 0.20 4.14 -9.97
N PHE A 172 -0.34 3.07 -10.57
CA PHE A 172 -1.73 2.65 -10.38
C PHE A 172 -1.77 1.36 -9.56
N SER A 173 -2.56 1.38 -8.51
CA SER A 173 -2.86 0.21 -7.68
C SER A 173 -4.22 -0.37 -8.06
N PHE A 174 -4.30 -1.70 -8.17
CA PHE A 174 -5.56 -2.42 -8.36
C PHE A 174 -5.55 -3.67 -7.49
N MET A 175 -6.63 -3.85 -6.73
CA MET A 175 -6.88 -5.09 -6.02
C MET A 175 -7.47 -6.12 -6.97
N GLY A 176 -6.63 -7.04 -7.43
CA GLY A 176 -7.04 -8.08 -8.35
C GLY A 176 -7.20 -7.60 -9.80
N PRO A 177 -6.13 -7.15 -10.47
CA PRO A 177 -6.16 -6.66 -11.85
C PRO A 177 -6.87 -7.62 -12.82
N THR A 178 -7.98 -7.15 -13.39
CA THR A 178 -8.74 -7.84 -14.43
C THR A 178 -8.12 -7.59 -15.82
N PRO A 179 -8.45 -8.41 -16.85
CA PRO A 179 -8.02 -8.13 -18.23
C PRO A 179 -8.39 -6.72 -18.73
N ALA A 180 -9.51 -6.16 -18.25
CA ALA A 180 -9.92 -4.80 -18.58
C ALA A 180 -8.97 -3.76 -17.98
N THR A 181 -8.62 -3.88 -16.69
CA THR A 181 -7.65 -2.98 -16.04
C THR A 181 -6.26 -3.09 -16.65
N GLN A 182 -5.82 -4.29 -17.01
CA GLN A 182 -4.54 -4.50 -17.71
C GLN A 182 -4.50 -3.84 -19.09
N THR A 183 -5.62 -3.91 -19.82
CA THR A 183 -5.76 -3.25 -21.13
C THR A 183 -5.70 -1.73 -20.96
N TYR A 184 -6.48 -1.19 -20.03
CA TYR A 184 -6.49 0.23 -19.69
C TYR A 184 -5.09 0.73 -19.31
N MET A 185 -4.39 0.04 -18.41
CA MET A 185 -3.04 0.43 -17.99
C MET A 185 -2.05 0.44 -19.14
N ARG A 186 -2.12 -0.54 -20.03
CA ARG A 186 -1.25 -0.62 -21.22
C ARG A 186 -1.49 0.54 -22.17
N GLU A 187 -2.75 0.88 -22.42
CA GLU A 187 -3.11 2.02 -23.25
C GLU A 187 -2.68 3.34 -22.61
N ALA A 188 -2.88 3.47 -21.30
CA ALA A 188 -2.43 4.63 -20.54
C ALA A 188 -0.90 4.78 -20.58
N ASP A 189 -0.13 3.72 -20.34
CA ASP A 189 1.35 3.72 -20.41
C ASP A 189 1.85 4.10 -21.80
N ALA A 190 1.31 3.49 -22.85
CA ALA A 190 1.68 3.82 -24.22
C ALA A 190 1.39 5.29 -24.55
N ALA A 191 0.21 5.80 -24.17
CA ALA A 191 -0.18 7.18 -24.42
C ALA A 191 0.70 8.19 -23.65
N ASP A 192 1.04 7.87 -22.40
CA ASP A 192 1.86 8.73 -21.54
C ASP A 192 3.31 8.81 -22.03
N ARG A 193 3.90 7.66 -22.40
CA ARG A 193 5.22 7.64 -23.04
C ARG A 193 5.24 8.42 -24.35
N LEU A 194 4.19 8.32 -25.16
CA LEU A 194 4.08 9.11 -26.39
C LEU A 194 3.98 10.61 -26.11
N ALA A 195 3.37 11.00 -24.99
CA ALA A 195 3.29 12.39 -24.53
C ALA A 195 4.57 12.89 -23.84
N GLY A 196 5.59 12.04 -23.68
CA GLY A 196 6.89 12.39 -23.10
C GLY A 196 7.04 12.11 -21.60
N GLY A 197 6.10 11.38 -20.98
CA GLY A 197 6.23 10.87 -19.61
C GLY A 197 7.05 9.58 -19.53
N ASP A 198 7.46 9.17 -18.32
CA ASP A 198 8.21 7.92 -18.12
C ASP A 198 7.32 6.66 -18.08
N GLY A 199 6.01 6.81 -18.29
CA GLY A 199 5.02 5.74 -18.24
C GLY A 199 4.45 5.47 -16.84
N PHE A 200 3.81 4.31 -16.70
CA PHE A 200 3.19 3.86 -15.45
C PHE A 200 3.78 2.55 -14.93
N PHE A 201 3.73 2.41 -13.61
CA PHE A 201 3.91 1.13 -12.93
C PHE A 201 2.58 0.60 -12.40
N GLY A 202 2.41 -0.72 -12.48
CA GLY A 202 1.41 -1.42 -11.66
C GLY A 202 1.94 -1.61 -10.26
N ASP A 203 1.14 -1.28 -9.27
CA ASP A 203 1.38 -1.67 -7.89
C ASP A 203 0.67 -2.99 -7.59
N HIS A 204 1.41 -3.95 -7.06
CA HIS A 204 0.94 -5.27 -6.68
C HIS A 204 1.22 -5.56 -5.21
N HIS A 205 0.16 -5.81 -4.45
CA HIS A 205 0.26 -6.20 -3.05
C HIS A 205 0.28 -7.72 -2.93
N TYR A 206 1.40 -8.27 -2.46
CA TYR A 206 1.65 -9.70 -2.35
C TYR A 206 1.67 -10.15 -0.89
N TYR A 207 0.56 -10.76 -0.46
CA TYR A 207 0.39 -11.26 0.89
C TYR A 207 0.10 -12.75 0.89
N LEU A 208 0.82 -13.54 1.69
CA LEU A 208 0.58 -14.98 1.84
C LEU A 208 -0.49 -15.30 2.90
N ASN A 209 -0.72 -14.40 3.86
CA ASN A 209 -1.77 -14.53 4.90
C ASN A 209 -3.18 -14.26 4.39
N TRP A 210 -3.37 -13.42 3.37
CA TRP A 210 -4.69 -13.09 2.81
C TRP A 210 -5.06 -13.94 1.60
N GLN A 211 -4.17 -14.86 1.19
CA GLN A 211 -4.47 -15.84 0.16
C GLN A 211 -5.38 -16.92 0.75
N ALA A 212 -6.63 -17.00 0.26
CA ALA A 212 -7.57 -18.01 0.70
C ALA A 212 -7.19 -19.37 0.10
N CYS A 213 -6.14 -19.99 0.62
CA CYS A 213 -6.09 -21.43 0.54
C CYS A 213 -7.12 -22.01 1.51
N CYS A 214 -8.24 -22.43 0.93
CA CYS A 214 -8.74 -23.77 1.18
C CYS A 214 -9.68 -23.94 2.40
N GLY A 215 -10.75 -23.14 2.46
CA GLY A 215 -11.84 -23.28 3.44
C GLY A 215 -13.22 -23.65 2.87
N VAL A 216 -13.35 -24.02 1.59
CA VAL A 216 -14.65 -24.40 0.98
C VAL A 216 -14.76 -25.86 0.53
N GLY A 217 -13.71 -26.67 0.73
CA GLY A 217 -13.73 -28.11 0.51
C GLY A 217 -13.62 -28.89 1.84
N PRO A 218 -14.27 -30.05 2.01
CA PRO A 218 -14.11 -30.88 3.21
C PRO A 218 -12.66 -31.33 3.37
N GLY A 219 -12.05 -31.07 4.53
CA GLY A 219 -10.76 -31.63 4.93
C GLY A 219 -9.51 -30.79 4.65
N VAL A 220 -9.64 -29.54 4.18
CA VAL A 220 -8.48 -28.64 4.06
C VAL A 220 -8.44 -27.66 5.24
N PRO A 221 -7.29 -27.45 5.90
CA PRO A 221 -7.21 -26.55 7.05
C PRO A 221 -7.62 -25.13 6.69
N ALA A 222 -8.33 -24.47 7.60
CA ALA A 222 -8.67 -23.05 7.45
C ALA A 222 -7.41 -22.20 7.18
N ILE A 223 -7.61 -21.01 6.62
CA ILE A 223 -6.59 -19.99 6.25
C ILE A 223 -5.52 -19.78 7.35
N ASN A 224 -5.82 -20.13 8.60
CA ASN A 224 -4.95 -20.02 9.77
C ASN A 224 -3.83 -21.08 9.89
N GLN A 225 -3.72 -22.07 8.98
CA GLN A 225 -2.80 -23.21 9.16
C GLN A 225 -2.15 -23.70 7.85
N MET A 226 -1.60 -22.79 7.04
CA MET A 226 -0.77 -23.21 5.90
C MET A 226 0.55 -23.82 6.43
N PRO A 227 0.89 -25.07 6.05
CA PRO A 227 2.18 -25.67 6.39
C PRO A 227 3.35 -24.86 5.80
N TRP A 228 4.50 -24.87 6.48
CA TRP A 228 5.69 -24.11 6.04
C TRP A 228 6.15 -24.50 4.63
N ASP A 229 6.10 -25.78 4.27
CA ASP A 229 6.44 -26.26 2.93
C ASP A 229 5.56 -25.62 1.84
N GLU A 230 4.27 -25.48 2.09
CA GLU A 230 3.35 -24.80 1.16
C GLU A 230 3.61 -23.29 1.11
N ILE A 231 3.87 -22.65 2.26
CA ILE A 231 4.26 -21.23 2.34
C ILE A 231 5.50 -20.96 1.48
N HIS A 232 6.55 -21.78 1.64
CA HIS A 232 7.79 -21.67 0.89
C HIS A 232 7.62 -21.94 -0.60
N ARG A 233 6.82 -22.96 -0.96
CA ARG A 233 6.48 -23.26 -2.36
C ARG A 233 5.83 -22.06 -3.03
N ARG A 234 4.84 -21.44 -2.39
CA ARG A 234 4.14 -20.26 -2.94
C ARG A 234 5.05 -19.05 -3.06
N ALA A 235 5.89 -18.79 -2.07
CA ALA A 235 6.86 -17.71 -2.12
C ALA A 235 7.83 -17.86 -3.31
N CYS A 236 8.27 -19.09 -3.63
CA CYS A 236 9.15 -19.33 -4.78
C CYS A 236 8.44 -19.26 -6.14
N LEU A 237 7.17 -19.67 -6.20
CA LEU A 237 6.39 -19.68 -7.45
C LEU A 237 5.65 -18.37 -7.71
N LEU A 238 5.63 -17.46 -6.72
CA LEU A 238 4.76 -16.29 -6.68
C LEU A 238 3.28 -16.64 -6.90
N GLU A 239 2.91 -17.86 -6.53
CA GLU A 239 1.52 -18.26 -6.58
C GLU A 239 0.75 -17.47 -5.52
N ALA A 240 -0.30 -16.82 -5.99
CA ALA A 240 -1.35 -16.27 -5.17
C ALA A 240 -2.70 -16.65 -5.80
N GLU A 241 -3.77 -16.47 -5.06
CA GLU A 241 -5.09 -16.99 -5.43
C GLU A 241 -5.60 -16.42 -6.77
N GLY A 242 -5.87 -17.30 -7.74
CA GLY A 242 -6.40 -16.91 -9.04
C GLY A 242 -5.48 -15.99 -9.86
N ASN A 243 -5.87 -15.73 -11.12
CA ASN A 243 -5.09 -14.86 -12.02
C ASN A 243 -4.96 -13.41 -11.52
N ALA A 244 -5.77 -13.02 -10.53
CA ALA A 244 -5.87 -11.65 -10.03
C ALA A 244 -4.79 -11.32 -8.98
N HIS A 245 -4.28 -12.31 -8.24
CA HIS A 245 -3.22 -12.10 -7.24
C HIS A 245 -1.83 -12.54 -7.74
N ASP A 246 -1.77 -13.14 -8.92
CA ASP A 246 -0.52 -13.45 -9.62
C ASP A 246 0.24 -12.15 -9.90
N ILE A 247 1.40 -11.97 -9.26
CA ILE A 247 2.27 -10.79 -9.45
C ILE A 247 2.72 -10.62 -10.92
N ASP A 248 2.73 -11.71 -11.69
CA ASP A 248 3.07 -11.66 -13.11
C ASP A 248 1.89 -11.11 -13.94
N VAL A 249 0.74 -10.77 -13.36
CA VAL A 249 -0.44 -10.25 -14.07
C VAL A 249 -0.14 -9.01 -14.91
N TYR A 250 0.61 -8.06 -14.36
CA TYR A 250 1.07 -6.88 -15.07
C TYR A 250 2.23 -7.21 -16.02
N ALA A 251 3.14 -8.09 -15.62
CA ALA A 251 4.27 -8.54 -16.42
C ALA A 251 3.81 -9.20 -17.73
N LYS A 252 2.81 -10.09 -17.64
CA LYS A 252 2.12 -10.75 -18.75
C LYS A 252 1.42 -9.75 -19.67
N ALA A 253 1.03 -8.60 -19.14
CA ALA A 253 0.50 -7.48 -19.90
C ALA A 253 1.58 -6.56 -20.52
N GLY A 254 2.87 -6.85 -20.30
CA GLY A 254 3.99 -6.05 -20.77
C GLY A 254 4.26 -4.78 -19.94
N LEU A 255 3.71 -4.71 -18.73
CA LEU A 255 3.85 -3.58 -17.82
C LEU A 255 4.95 -3.83 -16.77
N GLN A 256 5.54 -2.74 -16.28
CA GLN A 256 6.48 -2.80 -15.16
C GLN A 256 5.73 -2.74 -13.83
N VAL A 257 6.31 -3.36 -12.78
CA VAL A 257 5.64 -3.61 -11.51
C VAL A 257 6.45 -3.09 -10.33
N ILE A 258 5.75 -2.57 -9.34
CA ILE A 258 6.23 -2.41 -7.97
C ILE A 258 5.49 -3.43 -7.11
N VAL A 259 6.21 -4.13 -6.24
CA VAL A 259 5.58 -4.88 -5.14
C VAL A 259 5.42 -3.92 -3.97
N GLY A 260 4.37 -3.10 -3.99
CA GLY A 260 4.18 -2.00 -3.04
C GLY A 260 3.92 -2.46 -1.62
N GLU A 261 3.43 -3.69 -1.46
CA GLU A 261 3.24 -4.28 -0.16
C GLU A 261 3.52 -5.78 -0.18
N TRP A 262 4.28 -6.26 0.81
CA TRP A 262 4.43 -7.67 1.14
C TRP A 262 4.92 -7.82 2.58
N SER A 263 4.67 -8.97 3.20
CA SER A 263 5.11 -9.22 4.58
C SER A 263 5.53 -10.68 4.81
N LEU A 264 5.89 -11.02 6.06
CA LEU A 264 6.10 -12.41 6.48
C LEU A 264 4.91 -12.98 7.25
N ALA A 265 3.80 -12.24 7.32
CA ALA A 265 2.59 -12.74 7.96
C ALA A 265 2.00 -13.88 7.12
N THR A 266 1.71 -15.02 7.75
CA THR A 266 1.15 -16.21 7.07
C THR A 266 -0.05 -16.83 7.80
N ASN A 267 -0.56 -16.17 8.85
CA ASN A 267 -1.51 -16.77 9.80
C ASN A 267 -2.68 -15.84 10.17
N LEU A 268 -3.15 -14.99 9.24
CA LEU A 268 -4.26 -14.04 9.45
C LEU A 268 -4.16 -13.30 10.79
N ASP A 269 -2.98 -12.73 11.04
CA ASP A 269 -2.70 -11.92 12.23
C ASP A 269 -2.69 -12.72 13.55
N ALA A 270 -2.73 -14.06 13.55
CA ALA A 270 -2.45 -14.79 14.78
C ALA A 270 -1.02 -14.49 15.29
N HIS A 271 -0.82 -14.58 16.61
CA HIS A 271 0.51 -14.37 17.17
C HIS A 271 1.50 -15.43 16.67
N MET A 272 2.68 -14.99 16.23
CA MET A 272 3.84 -15.85 15.96
C MET A 272 4.91 -15.64 17.02
N ASP A 273 5.32 -16.72 17.68
CA ASP A 273 6.37 -16.68 18.68
C ASP A 273 7.75 -16.56 18.02
N LEU A 274 8.31 -15.35 18.00
CA LEU A 274 9.64 -15.09 17.47
C LEU A 274 10.76 -15.64 18.36
N SER A 275 10.48 -16.09 19.59
CA SER A 275 11.49 -16.76 20.42
C SER A 275 11.74 -18.21 19.98
N ASP A 276 10.75 -18.85 19.34
CA ASP A 276 10.88 -20.19 18.77
C ASP A 276 11.91 -20.21 17.63
N VAL A 277 12.89 -21.12 17.76
CA VAL A 277 13.99 -21.28 16.80
C VAL A 277 13.46 -21.77 15.45
N ASN A 278 12.47 -22.67 15.44
CA ASN A 278 11.90 -23.15 14.20
C ASN A 278 11.18 -22.02 13.46
N THR A 279 10.27 -21.30 14.14
CA THR A 279 9.56 -20.13 13.58
C THR A 279 10.54 -19.10 12.99
N ARG A 280 11.59 -18.71 13.72
CA ARG A 280 12.61 -17.78 13.18
C ARG A 280 13.31 -18.32 11.94
N THR A 281 13.66 -19.61 11.93
CA THR A 281 14.33 -20.25 10.79
C THR A 281 13.45 -20.20 9.55
N GLN A 282 12.17 -20.55 9.68
CA GLN A 282 11.21 -20.54 8.58
C GLN A 282 10.95 -19.11 8.07
N LEU A 283 10.76 -18.14 8.97
CA LEU A 283 10.59 -16.74 8.58
C LEU A 283 11.84 -16.18 7.88
N THR A 284 13.04 -16.55 8.35
CA THR A 284 14.30 -16.12 7.72
C THR A 284 14.42 -16.67 6.30
N GLN A 285 14.05 -17.93 6.12
CA GLN A 285 13.99 -18.56 4.80
C GLN A 285 12.96 -17.86 3.91
N LEU A 286 11.74 -17.64 4.39
CA LEU A 286 10.65 -17.01 3.65
C LEU A 286 11.02 -15.59 3.19
N TYR A 287 11.62 -14.79 4.07
CA TYR A 287 12.09 -13.44 3.74
C TYR A 287 13.05 -13.45 2.55
N ARG A 288 14.00 -14.40 2.56
CA ARG A 288 14.98 -14.52 1.48
C ARG A 288 14.37 -15.05 0.19
N GLU A 289 13.46 -16.02 0.27
CA GLU A 289 12.80 -16.60 -0.90
C GLU A 289 11.93 -15.56 -1.63
N GLN A 290 11.14 -14.76 -0.90
CA GLN A 290 10.36 -13.67 -1.52
C GLN A 290 11.29 -12.66 -2.19
N LEU A 291 12.33 -12.18 -1.50
CA LEU A 291 13.29 -11.22 -2.06
C LEU A 291 14.08 -11.77 -3.27
N GLU A 292 14.55 -13.01 -3.19
CA GLU A 292 15.23 -13.69 -4.30
C GLU A 292 14.32 -13.79 -5.52
N THR A 293 13.05 -14.08 -5.29
CA THR A 293 12.07 -14.26 -6.35
C THR A 293 11.68 -12.93 -6.99
N PHE A 294 11.54 -11.87 -6.20
CA PHE A 294 11.30 -10.52 -6.71
C PHE A 294 12.50 -9.96 -7.46
N SER A 295 13.71 -10.08 -6.90
CA SER A 295 14.94 -9.49 -7.48
C SER A 295 15.38 -10.14 -8.80
N LYS A 296 14.96 -11.37 -9.07
CA LYS A 296 15.27 -12.06 -10.35
C LYS A 296 14.35 -11.66 -11.50
N ARG A 297 13.29 -10.90 -11.25
CA ARG A 297 12.31 -10.50 -12.25
C ARG A 297 12.63 -9.11 -12.81
N PRO A 298 13.00 -8.99 -14.10
CA PRO A 298 13.35 -7.70 -14.70
C PRO A 298 12.17 -6.70 -14.75
N GLU A 299 10.94 -7.19 -14.72
CA GLU A 299 9.71 -6.41 -14.68
C GLU A 299 9.48 -5.74 -13.32
N ILE A 300 9.98 -6.31 -12.22
CA ILE A 300 9.84 -5.76 -10.87
C ILE A 300 10.92 -4.69 -10.68
N ARG A 301 10.50 -3.47 -10.40
CA ARG A 301 11.38 -2.29 -10.28
C ARG A 301 11.65 -1.88 -8.84
N GLY A 302 10.87 -2.39 -7.91
CA GLY A 302 11.00 -2.12 -6.48
C GLY A 302 10.07 -3.01 -5.66
N THR A 303 10.43 -3.21 -4.40
CA THR A 303 9.60 -3.92 -3.43
C THR A 303 9.61 -3.18 -2.10
N PHE A 304 8.48 -3.15 -1.42
CA PHE A 304 8.29 -2.41 -0.19
C PHE A 304 7.69 -3.33 0.86
N PHE A 305 8.48 -3.60 1.91
CA PHE A 305 8.01 -4.44 3.01
C PHE A 305 6.96 -3.69 3.81
N TRP A 306 5.77 -4.27 3.95
CA TRP A 306 4.71 -3.76 4.80
C TRP A 306 4.83 -4.38 6.21
N THR A 307 5.30 -3.66 7.21
CA THR A 307 5.76 -2.26 7.23
C THR A 307 7.11 -2.12 7.93
N LEU A 308 7.73 -0.93 7.87
CA LEU A 308 8.99 -0.65 8.54
C LEU A 308 8.88 -0.89 10.06
N ARG A 309 7.82 -0.36 10.67
CA ARG A 309 7.53 -0.50 12.11
C ARG A 309 6.03 -0.57 12.35
N MET A 310 5.61 -1.49 13.20
CA MET A 310 4.23 -1.64 13.65
C MET A 310 4.22 -1.75 15.17
N GLY A 311 3.12 -1.39 15.83
CA GLY A 311 3.02 -1.51 17.30
C GLY A 311 4.01 -0.68 18.13
N SER A 312 4.85 0.15 17.50
CA SER A 312 6.00 0.83 18.12
C SER A 312 5.68 1.78 19.28
N GLY A 313 4.40 2.03 19.60
CA GLY A 313 4.00 2.88 20.73
C GLY A 313 4.36 4.35 20.54
N TRP A 314 4.44 4.81 19.30
CA TRP A 314 4.55 6.24 19.01
C TRP A 314 3.19 6.90 19.21
N ASP A 315 3.13 7.88 20.10
CA ASP A 315 1.96 8.73 20.29
C ASP A 315 2.19 10.07 19.56
N PRO A 316 1.52 10.32 18.44
CA PRO A 316 1.74 11.54 17.65
C PRO A 316 1.09 12.78 18.28
N ARG A 317 0.33 12.64 19.37
CA ARG A 317 -0.38 13.77 19.99
C ARG A 317 0.63 14.67 20.72
N PRO A 318 0.76 15.95 20.33
CA PRO A 318 1.71 16.85 20.96
C PRO A 318 1.26 17.19 22.39
N THR A 319 2.23 17.37 23.28
CA THR A 319 2.03 17.87 24.65
C THR A 319 2.99 19.01 24.94
N ALA A 320 2.80 19.73 26.04
CA ALA A 320 3.73 20.79 26.46
C ALA A 320 5.17 20.27 26.65
N ASP A 321 5.31 19.02 27.12
CA ASP A 321 6.61 18.37 27.37
C ASP A 321 7.15 17.62 26.15
N ALA A 322 6.30 17.36 25.15
CA ALA A 322 6.64 16.61 23.94
C ALA A 322 5.90 17.21 22.73
N PRO A 323 6.38 18.36 22.21
CA PRO A 323 5.67 19.13 21.17
C PRO A 323 5.62 18.42 19.82
N GLU A 324 6.45 17.39 19.60
CA GLU A 324 6.47 16.60 18.37
C GLU A 324 5.82 15.22 18.54
N GLY A 325 5.18 14.97 19.69
CA GLY A 325 4.74 13.63 20.09
C GLY A 325 5.77 12.90 20.94
N MET A 326 5.41 11.74 21.47
CA MET A 326 6.27 10.98 22.38
C MET A 326 6.31 9.49 22.08
N GLN A 327 7.48 8.90 22.34
CA GLN A 327 7.65 7.46 22.35
C GLN A 327 7.22 6.93 23.72
N LEU A 328 6.24 6.01 23.77
CA LEU A 328 5.82 5.38 25.02
C LEU A 328 6.98 4.64 25.70
N LYS A 329 7.00 4.66 27.03
CA LYS A 329 8.05 4.02 27.83
C LYS A 329 8.09 2.50 27.54
N GLY A 330 9.27 1.99 27.23
CA GLY A 330 9.49 0.57 26.96
C GLY A 330 9.25 0.16 25.51
N THR A 331 8.98 1.11 24.61
CA THR A 331 8.87 0.86 23.17
C THR A 331 9.91 1.66 22.38
N SER A 332 10.12 1.29 21.12
CA SER A 332 11.01 1.99 20.20
C SER A 332 10.62 1.71 18.76
N ALA A 333 11.33 2.30 17.79
CA ALA A 333 11.11 1.98 16.38
C ALA A 333 11.25 0.48 16.05
N SER A 334 12.04 -0.29 16.83
CA SER A 334 12.25 -1.73 16.68
C SER A 334 11.76 -2.54 17.89
N GLN A 335 10.79 -2.00 18.64
CA GLN A 335 10.17 -2.69 19.76
C GLN A 335 8.75 -2.20 19.97
N SER A 336 7.80 -3.08 19.67
CA SER A 336 6.37 -2.86 19.92
C SER A 336 6.02 -2.74 21.39
N MET A 337 4.82 -2.23 21.65
CA MET A 337 4.18 -2.30 22.95
C MET A 337 4.13 -3.75 23.47
N PRO A 338 4.30 -3.98 24.78
CA PRO A 338 4.03 -5.28 25.37
C PRO A 338 2.65 -5.79 24.93
N PHE A 339 2.57 -7.06 24.51
CA PHE A 339 1.37 -7.73 24.01
C PHE A 339 0.90 -7.36 22.59
N TYR A 340 1.66 -6.56 21.83
CA TYR A 340 1.36 -6.39 20.41
C TYR A 340 1.56 -7.72 19.67
N PRO A 341 0.50 -8.33 19.09
CA PRO A 341 0.57 -9.71 18.63
C PRO A 341 1.20 -9.87 17.24
N PHE A 342 1.34 -8.79 16.48
CA PHE A 342 1.60 -8.80 15.03
C PHE A 342 3.06 -8.43 14.67
N GLN A 343 4.05 -8.96 15.41
CA GLN A 343 5.46 -8.57 15.26
C GLN A 343 6.05 -8.85 13.86
N VAL A 344 5.53 -9.85 13.15
CA VAL A 344 5.95 -10.24 11.79
C VAL A 344 5.65 -9.18 10.72
N TRP A 345 4.84 -8.18 11.06
CA TRP A 345 4.59 -7.02 10.21
C TRP A 345 5.58 -5.87 10.44
N SER A 346 6.52 -6.00 11.40
CA SER A 346 7.57 -5.00 11.63
C SER A 346 8.91 -5.49 11.11
N LEU A 347 9.37 -4.88 10.00
CA LEU A 347 10.68 -5.16 9.43
C LEU A 347 11.81 -4.96 10.44
N LEU A 348 11.75 -3.88 11.24
CA LEU A 348 12.78 -3.56 12.23
C LEU A 348 12.85 -4.57 13.39
N GLU A 349 11.72 -5.12 13.84
CA GLU A 349 11.72 -6.19 14.84
C GLU A 349 12.28 -7.49 14.27
N MET A 350 11.86 -7.86 13.06
CA MET A 350 12.40 -9.04 12.39
C MET A 350 13.91 -8.92 12.12
N ALA A 351 14.40 -7.72 11.79
CA ALA A 351 15.83 -7.47 11.64
C ALA A 351 16.58 -7.67 12.97
N LYS A 352 16.00 -7.22 14.09
CA LYS A 352 16.56 -7.40 15.44
C LYS A 352 16.64 -8.89 15.84
N GLU A 353 15.66 -9.68 15.43
CA GLU A 353 15.62 -11.13 15.64
C GLU A 353 16.49 -11.93 14.65
N GLY A 354 17.19 -11.26 13.73
CA GLY A 354 18.07 -11.89 12.75
C GLY A 354 17.35 -12.52 11.55
N ILE A 355 16.07 -12.21 11.37
CA ILE A 355 15.21 -12.71 10.27
C ILE A 355 15.44 -11.87 9.01
N ALA A 356 15.19 -10.56 9.10
CA ALA A 356 15.32 -9.64 7.97
C ALA A 356 16.78 -9.14 7.84
N THR A 357 17.66 -9.99 7.30
CA THR A 357 19.09 -9.68 7.15
C THR A 357 19.41 -8.90 5.86
N PRO A 358 20.49 -8.09 5.82
CA PRO A 358 20.91 -7.35 4.63
C PRO A 358 21.10 -8.20 3.36
N PHE A 359 20.83 -7.57 2.22
CA PHE A 359 20.79 -8.15 0.85
C PHE A 359 22.13 -8.66 0.31
N ASP A 360 23.26 -8.28 0.92
CA ASP A 360 24.60 -8.62 0.45
C ASP A 360 25.07 -10.02 0.89
N LYS A 361 24.25 -10.73 1.68
CA LYS A 361 24.52 -12.13 2.02
C LYS A 361 24.00 -13.05 0.93
N SER A 362 24.93 -13.70 0.24
CA SER A 362 24.60 -14.79 -0.68
C SER A 362 23.79 -15.87 0.04
N TYR A 363 22.63 -16.21 -0.52
CA TYR A 363 21.77 -17.27 -0.04
C TYR A 363 21.57 -18.31 -1.14
N GLU A 364 21.90 -19.57 -0.86
CA GLU A 364 21.48 -20.71 -1.68
C GLU A 364 20.16 -21.24 -1.11
N GLY A 365 19.07 -20.55 -1.43
CA GLY A 365 17.73 -20.91 -0.97
C GLY A 365 17.11 -22.09 -1.67
N THR A 366 16.00 -22.57 -1.11
CA THR A 366 15.16 -23.64 -1.67
C THR A 366 14.66 -23.29 -3.08
N CYS A 367 14.42 -22.01 -3.39
CA CYS A 367 14.06 -21.58 -4.74
C CYS A 367 15.18 -21.87 -5.78
N ALA A 368 16.45 -22.02 -5.35
CA ALA A 368 17.55 -22.45 -6.20
C ALA A 368 17.58 -23.98 -6.42
N LYS A 369 17.10 -24.78 -5.46
CA LYS A 369 17.07 -26.25 -5.50
C LYS A 369 15.78 -26.81 -6.11
N ASN A 370 14.65 -26.09 -5.96
CA ASN A 370 13.33 -26.45 -6.46
C ASN A 370 12.95 -25.61 -7.69
N ARG A 371 13.89 -25.30 -8.60
CA ARG A 371 13.50 -24.71 -9.89
C ARG A 371 12.55 -25.68 -10.56
N CYS A 372 11.25 -25.40 -10.51
CA CYS A 372 10.24 -26.09 -11.28
C CYS A 372 10.50 -25.70 -12.74
N GLN A 373 11.42 -26.42 -13.38
CA GLN A 373 11.82 -26.19 -14.75
C GLN A 373 10.81 -26.88 -15.65
N GLY A 374 9.71 -26.20 -15.94
CA GLY A 374 8.77 -26.64 -16.96
C GLY A 374 7.80 -25.53 -17.34
N PRO A 375 7.38 -25.45 -18.62
CA PRO A 375 6.42 -24.44 -19.11
C PRO A 375 5.01 -24.57 -18.49
N LEU A 376 4.82 -25.50 -17.54
CA LEU A 376 3.56 -25.81 -16.87
C LEU A 376 3.68 -25.87 -15.32
N GLY A 377 4.81 -25.45 -14.73
CA GLY A 377 4.93 -25.35 -13.27
C GLY A 377 4.94 -26.68 -12.48
N SER A 378 5.15 -27.83 -13.13
CA SER A 378 5.32 -29.09 -12.41
C SER A 378 6.64 -29.09 -11.64
N CYS A 379 6.56 -29.09 -10.31
CA CYS A 379 7.71 -29.31 -9.46
C CYS A 379 7.95 -30.82 -9.35
N ASP A 380 9.07 -31.29 -9.89
CA ASP A 380 9.53 -32.65 -9.64
C ASP A 380 9.94 -32.73 -8.16
N LEU A 381 9.01 -33.17 -7.31
CA LEU A 381 9.35 -33.71 -6.01
C LEU A 381 10.05 -35.04 -6.29
N LEU A 382 11.38 -35.06 -6.23
CA LEU A 382 12.11 -36.33 -6.17
C LEU A 382 11.71 -37.06 -4.87
N PRO A 383 11.59 -38.41 -4.93
CA PRO A 383 10.91 -39.23 -3.93
C PRO A 383 11.51 -39.21 -2.53
#